data_AF-U2HX79-F1
#
_entry.id   AF-U2HX79-F1
#
_cell.length_a   1.000
_cell.length_b   1.000
_cell.length_c   1.000
_cell.angle_alpha   90.00
_cell.angle_beta   90.00
_cell.angle_gamma   90.00
#
_symmetry.space_group_name_H-M   'P 1'
#
loop_
_entity.id
_entity.type
_entity.pdbx_description
1 polymer ?
#
loop_
_entity_poly.entity_id
_entity_poly.type
_entity_poly.pdbx_seq_one_letter_code
_entity_poly.pdbx_strand_id
1 'polypeptide(L)'
;MTYDKENAMYYRITNDDKYLYLNFYKDEYAAKVIKPGGIMIFFNTVGEKDTLNVPNILFPVYSYPNRDFEIILARGFTGVPASKMSIYNKYGITGEAKYKEISTKSEYAKDYSIFEGKISIPRKLLKDNSTMLSIMLLLRGVRLKPLPVGANLGILMNTTPEQNIYFSNIDYWTHSWIDYQLK
;
A
#
# COMPACT_ATOMS: atom_id res chain seq x y z
N MET A 1 -4.77 -7.10 14.70
CA MET A 1 -4.25 -6.87 13.33
C MET A 1 -3.44 -8.11 12.97
N THR A 2 -3.35 -8.45 11.70
CA THR A 2 -2.57 -9.58 11.18
C THR A 2 -1.25 -9.05 10.63
N TYR A 3 -0.13 -9.71 10.91
CA TYR A 3 1.17 -9.32 10.38
C TYR A 3 1.44 -10.04 9.04
N ASP A 4 1.65 -9.24 8.00
CA ASP A 4 2.11 -9.68 6.69
C ASP A 4 3.65 -9.60 6.65
N LYS A 5 4.28 -10.77 6.59
CA LYS A 5 5.75 -10.90 6.55
C LYS A 5 6.37 -10.44 5.24
N GLU A 6 5.68 -10.61 4.10
CA GLU A 6 6.21 -10.19 2.80
C GLU A 6 6.29 -8.66 2.72
N ASN A 7 5.24 -7.99 3.18
CA ASN A 7 5.20 -6.54 3.18
C ASN A 7 5.79 -5.89 4.43
N ALA A 8 6.19 -6.69 5.44
CA ALA A 8 6.57 -6.23 6.78
C ALA A 8 5.58 -5.18 7.31
N MET A 9 4.30 -5.52 7.28
CA MET A 9 3.19 -4.59 7.53
C MET A 9 2.06 -5.30 8.27
N TYR A 10 1.49 -4.65 9.27
CA TYR A 10 0.27 -5.09 9.92
C TYR A 10 -0.94 -4.58 9.16
N TYR A 11 -1.96 -5.42 9.01
CA TYR A 11 -3.22 -5.04 8.42
C TYR A 11 -4.43 -5.50 9.26
N ARG A 12 -5.58 -4.86 9.06
CA ARG A 12 -6.87 -5.36 9.52
C ARG A 12 -7.92 -5.01 8.47
N ILE A 13 -8.69 -6.01 8.07
CA ILE A 13 -9.82 -5.87 7.16
C ILE A 13 -11.08 -6.18 7.95
N THR A 14 -12.05 -5.29 7.89
CA THR A 14 -13.36 -5.43 8.52
C THR A 14 -14.41 -4.85 7.59
N ASN A 15 -15.67 -5.25 7.71
CA ASN A 15 -16.76 -4.63 6.95
C ASN A 15 -18.02 -4.51 7.81
N ASP A 16 -18.89 -3.59 7.43
CA ASP A 16 -20.30 -3.57 7.82
C ASP A 16 -21.17 -3.68 6.55
N ASP A 17 -22.46 -3.35 6.66
CA ASP A 17 -23.42 -3.38 5.53
C ASP A 17 -23.10 -2.34 4.46
N LYS A 18 -22.39 -1.27 4.80
CA LYS A 18 -22.18 -0.10 3.94
C LYS A 18 -20.76 -0.01 3.41
N TYR A 19 -19.76 -0.40 4.20
CA TYR A 19 -18.35 -0.14 3.94
C TYR A 19 -17.46 -1.36 4.21
N LEU A 20 -16.41 -1.46 3.40
CA LEU A 20 -15.21 -2.23 3.67
C LEU A 20 -14.14 -1.29 4.24
N TYR A 21 -13.51 -1.70 5.33
CA TYR A 21 -12.48 -0.94 6.04
C TYR A 21 -11.15 -1.70 5.98
N LEU A 22 -10.10 -0.99 5.60
CA LEU A 22 -8.72 -1.49 5.62
C LEU A 22 -7.88 -0.58 6.50
N ASN A 23 -7.25 -1.17 7.52
CA ASN A 23 -6.32 -0.48 8.40
C ASN A 23 -4.92 -1.05 8.23
N PHE A 24 -3.92 -0.18 8.17
CA PHE A 24 -2.52 -0.51 7.98
C PHE A 24 -1.68 0.10 9.10
N TYR A 25 -0.70 -0.65 9.59
CA TYR A 25 0.34 -0.17 10.49
C TYR A 25 1.68 -0.76 10.04
N LYS A 26 2.69 0.09 9.86
CA LYS A 26 4.02 -0.32 9.42
C LYS A 26 5.08 0.44 10.20
N ASP A 27 5.89 -0.29 10.93
CA ASP A 27 6.99 0.18 11.77
C ASP A 27 8.37 -0.29 11.29
N GLU A 28 8.41 -1.12 10.25
CA GLU A 28 9.64 -1.54 9.56
C GLU A 28 9.64 -1.04 8.12
N TYR A 29 10.68 -0.31 7.73
CA TYR A 29 10.87 0.27 6.39
C TYR A 29 9.65 1.07 5.91
N ALA A 30 8.98 1.80 6.81
CA ALA A 30 7.71 2.50 6.53
C ALA A 30 7.82 3.52 5.40
N ALA A 31 9.04 4.04 5.16
CA ALA A 31 9.35 4.90 4.01
C ALA A 31 8.90 4.30 2.67
N LYS A 32 8.78 2.98 2.52
CA LYS A 32 8.29 2.34 1.28
C LYS A 32 6.88 2.80 0.89
N VAL A 33 5.99 2.98 1.88
CA VAL A 33 4.57 3.34 1.69
C VAL A 33 4.40 4.74 1.08
N ILE A 34 5.39 5.61 1.24
CA ILE A 34 5.33 7.01 0.82
C ILE A 34 6.19 7.30 -0.43
N LYS A 35 6.69 6.25 -1.10
CA LYS A 35 7.43 6.33 -2.36
C LYS A 35 6.47 6.27 -3.55
N PRO A 36 6.93 6.48 -4.81
CA PRO A 36 6.07 6.63 -6.00
C PRO A 36 4.96 5.60 -6.21
N GLY A 37 5.08 4.42 -5.60
CA GLY A 37 4.12 3.35 -5.77
C GLY A 37 3.18 3.07 -4.60
N GLY A 38 3.26 3.82 -3.49
CA GLY A 38 2.31 3.80 -2.38
C GLY A 38 1.94 2.41 -1.84
N ILE A 39 0.75 2.30 -1.24
CA ILE A 39 0.04 1.02 -1.06
C ILE A 39 -0.97 0.92 -2.18
N MET A 40 -0.79 -0.04 -3.08
CA MET A 40 -1.76 -0.37 -4.12
C MET A 40 -2.56 -1.59 -3.67
N ILE A 41 -3.88 -1.44 -3.65
CA ILE A 41 -4.81 -2.42 -3.10
C ILE A 41 -5.77 -2.82 -4.20
N PHE A 42 -5.79 -4.11 -4.53
CA PHE A 42 -6.66 -4.67 -5.55
C PHE A 42 -7.76 -5.48 -4.87
N PHE A 43 -8.98 -5.39 -5.41
CA PHE A 43 -10.17 -6.04 -4.86
C PHE A 43 -10.77 -6.96 -5.91
N ASN A 44 -10.46 -8.25 -5.85
CA ASN A 44 -11.08 -9.24 -6.71
C ASN A 44 -12.35 -9.79 -6.05
N THR A 45 -13.51 -9.47 -6.63
CA THR A 45 -14.82 -9.90 -6.12
C THR A 45 -15.27 -11.27 -6.62
N VAL A 46 -14.46 -11.93 -7.43
CA VAL A 46 -14.70 -13.31 -7.91
C VAL A 46 -13.99 -14.33 -7.00
N GLY A 47 -13.12 -13.87 -6.10
CA GLY A 47 -12.32 -14.74 -5.21
C GLY A 47 -11.09 -15.34 -5.89
N GLU A 48 -10.69 -14.77 -7.03
CA GLU A 48 -9.49 -15.19 -7.76
C GLU A 48 -8.29 -14.32 -7.39
N LYS A 49 -7.08 -14.92 -7.41
CA LYS A 49 -5.82 -14.19 -7.19
C LYS A 49 -5.33 -13.54 -8.47
N ASP A 50 -6.18 -12.69 -9.05
CA ASP A 50 -5.90 -11.91 -10.27
C ASP A 50 -6.19 -10.42 -10.08
N THR A 51 -5.35 -9.60 -10.70
CA THR A 51 -5.37 -8.13 -10.70
C THR A 51 -5.88 -7.54 -12.00
N LEU A 52 -6.08 -8.35 -13.04
CA LEU A 52 -6.59 -7.88 -14.32
C LEU A 52 -8.05 -7.43 -14.19
N ASN A 53 -8.34 -6.21 -14.66
CA ASN A 53 -9.68 -5.64 -14.70
C ASN A 53 -10.42 -5.56 -13.35
N VAL A 54 -9.71 -5.62 -12.23
CA VAL A 54 -10.33 -5.51 -10.90
C VAL A 54 -10.25 -4.08 -10.33
N PRO A 55 -11.21 -3.67 -9.49
CA PRO A 55 -11.13 -2.42 -8.75
C PRO A 55 -9.83 -2.31 -7.95
N ASN A 56 -9.20 -1.14 -7.96
CA ASN A 56 -8.00 -0.88 -7.17
C ASN A 56 -7.87 0.56 -6.70
N ILE A 57 -7.21 0.72 -5.55
CA ILE A 57 -6.87 2.00 -4.94
C ILE A 57 -5.37 2.07 -4.72
N LEU A 58 -4.76 3.21 -5.05
CA LEU A 58 -3.43 3.59 -4.57
C LEU A 58 -3.58 4.68 -3.50
N PHE A 59 -3.04 4.43 -2.32
CA PHE A 59 -3.02 5.36 -1.19
C PHE A 59 -1.82 5.11 -0.26
N PRO A 60 -1.11 6.15 0.22
CA PRO A 60 -1.20 7.54 -0.24
C PRO A 60 -0.68 7.68 -1.68
N VAL A 61 -1.05 8.78 -2.35
CA VAL A 61 -0.49 9.10 -3.66
C VAL A 61 0.78 9.91 -3.48
N TYR A 62 1.87 9.41 -4.05
CA TYR A 62 3.11 10.17 -4.12
C TYR A 62 2.96 11.38 -5.05
N SER A 63 3.30 12.56 -4.53
CA SER A 63 3.55 13.76 -5.30
C SER A 63 4.94 14.28 -4.90
N TYR A 64 5.69 14.83 -5.84
CA TYR A 64 6.99 15.43 -5.53
C TYR A 64 6.82 16.94 -5.42
N PRO A 65 7.40 17.62 -4.41
CA PRO A 65 8.21 17.09 -3.32
C PRO A 65 7.38 16.53 -2.14
N ASN A 66 6.06 16.76 -2.13
CA ASN A 66 5.20 16.50 -0.97
C ASN A 66 4.37 15.23 -1.10
N ARG A 67 4.41 14.38 -0.07
CA ARG A 67 3.52 13.21 0.05
C ARG A 67 2.09 13.71 0.21
N ASP A 68 1.17 13.23 -0.63
CA ASP A 68 -0.23 13.65 -0.55
C ASP A 68 -1.06 12.55 0.13
N PHE A 69 -1.34 12.79 1.41
CA PHE A 69 -2.17 11.92 2.24
C PHE A 69 -3.67 12.21 2.07
N GLU A 70 -4.02 13.22 1.27
CA GLU A 70 -5.41 13.60 0.98
C GLU A 70 -5.85 13.18 -0.42
N ILE A 71 -4.99 12.51 -1.19
CA ILE A 71 -5.31 12.00 -2.53
C ILE A 71 -5.26 10.47 -2.57
N ILE A 72 -6.28 9.91 -3.22
CA ILE A 72 -6.32 8.52 -3.69
C ILE A 72 -6.27 8.50 -5.22
N LEU A 73 -5.76 7.40 -5.78
CA LEU A 73 -5.99 7.05 -7.18
C LEU A 73 -6.88 5.81 -7.21
N ALA A 74 -8.11 5.96 -7.67
CA ALA A 74 -9.11 4.89 -7.75
C ALA A 74 -9.35 4.49 -9.21
N ARG A 75 -9.49 3.18 -9.47
CA ARG A 75 -9.76 2.62 -10.80
C ARG A 75 -10.68 1.41 -10.68
N GLY A 76 -11.50 1.17 -11.71
CA GLY A 76 -12.33 -0.04 -11.82
C GLY A 76 -13.59 -0.11 -10.94
N PHE A 77 -13.82 0.89 -10.08
CA PHE A 77 -15.03 0.95 -9.24
C PHE A 77 -16.27 1.37 -10.03
N THR A 78 -17.43 0.85 -9.65
CA THR A 78 -18.71 1.14 -10.32
C THR A 78 -19.11 2.60 -10.13
N GLY A 79 -19.37 3.30 -11.24
CA GLY A 79 -19.81 4.70 -11.19
C GLY A 79 -18.73 5.68 -10.73
N VAL A 80 -17.48 5.22 -10.57
CA VAL A 80 -16.34 6.07 -10.20
C VAL A 80 -15.38 6.14 -11.40
N PRO A 81 -15.06 7.34 -11.90
CA PRO A 81 -14.09 7.49 -12.98
C PRO A 81 -12.70 7.08 -12.51
N ALA A 82 -11.91 6.53 -13.43
CA ALA A 82 -10.51 6.22 -13.17
C ALA A 82 -9.69 7.52 -13.06
N SER A 83 -9.45 8.01 -11.84
CA SER A 83 -8.76 9.28 -11.64
C SER A 83 -8.08 9.39 -10.27
N LYS A 84 -7.17 10.36 -10.16
CA LYS A 84 -6.74 10.90 -8.87
C LYS A 84 -7.87 11.77 -8.30
N MET A 85 -8.19 11.63 -7.03
CA MET A 85 -9.23 12.41 -6.36
C MET A 85 -8.92 12.59 -4.88
N SER A 86 -9.54 13.60 -4.28
CA SER A 86 -9.47 13.81 -2.83
C SER A 86 -10.10 12.64 -2.06
N ILE A 87 -9.61 12.36 -0.85
CA ILE A 87 -10.25 11.50 0.14
C ILE A 87 -11.63 12.02 0.58
N TYR A 88 -11.93 13.30 0.32
CA TYR A 88 -13.23 13.94 0.53
C TYR A 88 -14.05 13.98 -0.77
N ASN A 89 -14.24 12.82 -1.42
CA ASN A 89 -14.96 12.72 -2.69
C ASN A 89 -16.45 12.35 -2.51
N LYS A 90 -17.25 12.68 -3.51
CA LYS A 90 -18.69 12.36 -3.56
C LYS A 90 -19.02 10.86 -3.64
N TYR A 91 -18.03 10.01 -3.93
CA TYR A 91 -18.22 8.57 -4.06
C TYR A 91 -18.15 7.86 -2.71
N GLY A 92 -17.64 8.53 -1.66
CA GLY A 92 -17.57 8.00 -0.30
C GLY A 92 -16.36 7.11 -0.03
N ILE A 93 -15.38 7.04 -0.95
CA ILE A 93 -14.10 6.38 -0.69
C ILE A 93 -13.25 7.33 0.16
N THR A 94 -12.89 6.96 1.37
CA THR A 94 -12.13 7.82 2.29
C THR A 94 -10.78 7.22 2.65
N GLY A 95 -9.85 8.08 3.08
CA GLY A 95 -8.53 7.69 3.55
C GLY A 95 -8.10 8.56 4.73
N GLU A 96 -7.32 8.00 5.65
CA GLU A 96 -6.59 8.73 6.69
C GLU A 96 -5.19 8.12 6.75
N ALA A 97 -4.15 8.96 6.78
CA ALA A 97 -2.80 8.46 6.95
C ALA A 97 -1.97 9.37 7.86
N LYS A 98 -1.08 8.76 8.63
CA LYS A 98 -0.06 9.42 9.43
C LYS A 98 1.27 8.78 9.13
N TYR A 99 2.29 9.62 8.99
CA TYR A 99 3.66 9.18 8.84
C TYR A 99 4.53 9.97 9.81
N LYS A 100 5.29 9.26 10.64
CA LYS A 100 6.12 9.87 11.68
C LYS A 100 7.54 9.33 11.57
N GLU A 101 8.50 10.24 11.47
CA GLU A 101 9.93 9.93 11.55
C GLU A 101 10.36 9.98 13.02
N ILE A 102 11.26 9.09 13.41
CA ILE A 102 11.80 8.96 14.76
C ILE A 102 13.19 9.58 14.76
N SER A 103 13.27 10.83 15.21
CA SER A 103 14.47 11.68 15.15
C SER A 103 15.70 11.11 15.86
N THR A 104 15.53 10.16 16.76
CA THR A 104 16.64 9.51 17.49
C THR A 104 17.29 8.36 16.72
N LYS A 105 16.78 8.00 15.53
CA LYS A 105 17.27 6.87 14.74
C LYS A 105 17.90 7.34 13.43
N SER A 106 18.84 6.55 12.92
CA SER A 106 19.39 6.69 11.56
C SER A 106 18.26 6.62 10.54
N GLU A 107 18.29 7.45 9.48
CA GLU A 107 17.30 7.41 8.38
C GLU A 107 17.28 6.07 7.64
N TYR A 108 18.36 5.29 7.75
CA TYR A 108 18.51 3.95 7.17
C TYR A 108 18.12 2.84 8.15
N ALA A 109 17.85 3.16 9.42
CA ALA A 109 17.40 2.19 10.39
C ALA A 109 16.04 1.62 9.96
N LYS A 110 15.85 0.31 10.15
CA LYS A 110 14.61 -0.37 9.77
C LYS A 110 13.38 0.27 10.40
N ASP A 111 13.51 0.81 11.60
CA ASP A 111 12.45 1.35 12.44
C ASP A 111 12.55 2.86 12.60
N TYR A 112 13.16 3.54 11.62
CA TYR A 112 13.26 5.01 11.54
C TYR A 112 11.90 5.70 11.49
N SER A 113 10.88 5.05 10.91
CA SER A 113 9.59 5.69 10.65
C SER A 113 8.44 4.74 10.89
N ILE A 114 7.29 5.32 11.22
CA ILE A 114 6.02 4.63 11.44
C ILE A 114 4.99 5.20 10.48
N PHE A 115 4.25 4.32 9.82
CA PHE A 115 3.07 4.64 9.01
C PHE A 115 1.82 4.01 9.62
N GLU A 116 0.76 4.81 9.72
CA GLU A 116 -0.60 4.39 10.03
C GLU A 116 -1.51 4.81 8.89
N GLY A 117 -2.34 3.89 8.39
CA GLY A 117 -3.26 4.15 7.29
C GLY A 117 -4.63 3.55 7.56
N LYS A 118 -5.69 4.22 7.11
CA LYS A 118 -7.06 3.71 7.07
C LYS A 118 -7.67 4.05 5.72
N ILE A 119 -8.43 3.13 5.16
CA ILE A 119 -9.19 3.34 3.93
C ILE A 119 -10.60 2.76 4.16
N SER A 120 -11.62 3.51 3.76
CA SER A 120 -13.01 3.02 3.77
C SER A 120 -13.58 3.08 2.36
N ILE A 121 -14.23 2.00 1.94
CA ILE A 121 -14.76 1.84 0.58
C ILE A 121 -16.23 1.43 0.68
N PRO A 122 -17.17 2.19 0.09
CA PRO A 122 -18.56 1.75 0.06
C PRO A 122 -18.70 0.44 -0.73
N ARG A 123 -19.33 -0.57 -0.11
CA ARG A 123 -19.47 -1.92 -0.69
C ARG A 123 -20.17 -1.91 -2.03
N LYS A 124 -21.16 -1.04 -2.21
CA LYS A 124 -21.90 -0.86 -3.47
C LYS A 124 -21.00 -0.55 -4.68
N LEU A 125 -19.78 -0.07 -4.48
CA LEU A 125 -18.85 0.25 -5.56
C LEU A 125 -18.12 -0.99 -6.12
N LEU A 126 -18.04 -2.08 -5.35
CA LEU A 126 -17.23 -3.26 -5.66
C LEU A 126 -17.86 -4.23 -6.70
N LYS A 127 -19.07 -3.97 -7.22
CA LYS A 127 -19.84 -4.92 -8.08
C LYS A 127 -19.91 -6.33 -7.47
N ASP A 128 -20.27 -6.38 -6.21
CA ASP A 128 -20.12 -7.61 -5.47
C ASP A 128 -21.40 -8.45 -5.51
N ASN A 129 -21.29 -9.64 -6.14
CA ASN A 129 -22.29 -10.70 -6.04
C ASN A 129 -21.76 -11.87 -5.17
N SER A 130 -20.53 -11.77 -4.68
CA SER A 130 -19.83 -12.81 -3.93
C SER A 130 -19.77 -12.44 -2.45
N THR A 131 -19.59 -13.44 -1.60
CA THR A 131 -19.27 -13.21 -0.18
C THR A 131 -17.76 -13.24 0.06
N MET A 132 -16.95 -13.54 -0.96
CA MET A 132 -15.50 -13.69 -0.85
C MET A 132 -14.78 -12.64 -1.68
N LEU A 133 -13.86 -11.93 -1.05
CA LEU A 133 -12.92 -11.01 -1.69
C LEU A 133 -11.52 -11.58 -1.62
N SER A 134 -10.82 -11.64 -2.75
CA SER A 134 -9.36 -11.80 -2.76
C SER A 134 -8.73 -10.43 -2.91
N ILE A 135 -8.03 -9.99 -1.86
CA ILE A 135 -7.46 -8.65 -1.74
C ILE A 135 -5.94 -8.76 -1.87
N MET A 136 -5.37 -8.10 -2.87
CA MET A 136 -3.91 -7.99 -3.00
C MET A 136 -3.43 -6.67 -2.41
N LEU A 137 -2.50 -6.74 -1.45
CA LEU A 137 -1.74 -5.60 -0.98
C LEU A 137 -0.39 -5.57 -1.71
N LEU A 138 -0.14 -4.55 -2.52
CA LEU A 138 1.11 -4.36 -3.24
C LEU A 138 1.82 -3.10 -2.74
N LEU A 139 3.04 -3.27 -2.25
CA LEU A 139 3.97 -2.21 -1.93
C LEU A 139 5.02 -2.15 -3.03
N ARG A 140 4.88 -1.16 -3.90
CA ARG A 140 5.81 -0.93 -5.00
C ARG A 140 7.08 -0.27 -4.50
N GLY A 141 8.21 -0.91 -4.76
CA GLY A 141 9.51 -0.27 -4.68
C GLY A 141 9.90 0.43 -5.99
N VAL A 142 11.08 1.04 -6.02
CA VAL A 142 11.59 1.81 -7.16
C VAL A 142 12.11 0.90 -8.29
N ARG A 143 12.55 -0.32 -7.98
CA ARG A 143 13.13 -1.30 -8.91
C ARG A 143 12.13 -2.40 -9.26
N LEU A 144 12.12 -2.79 -10.54
CA LEU A 144 11.32 -3.91 -11.03
C LEU A 144 11.94 -5.29 -10.76
N LYS A 145 13.26 -5.34 -10.52
CA LYS A 145 14.00 -6.58 -10.27
C LYS A 145 15.02 -6.38 -9.14
N PRO A 146 15.28 -7.41 -8.33
CA PRO A 146 16.42 -7.41 -7.43
C PRO A 146 17.74 -7.22 -8.15
N LEU A 147 18.69 -6.55 -7.48
CA LEU A 147 20.07 -6.58 -7.93
C LEU A 147 20.55 -8.04 -7.96
N PRO A 148 21.27 -8.47 -9.01
CA PRO A 148 21.89 -9.79 -9.03
C PRO A 148 22.77 -10.03 -7.80
N VAL A 149 22.91 -11.29 -7.38
CA VAL A 149 23.80 -11.65 -6.26
C VAL A 149 25.22 -11.17 -6.56
N GLY A 150 25.79 -10.34 -5.68
CA GLY A 150 27.11 -9.74 -5.84
C GLY A 150 27.14 -8.42 -6.64
N ALA A 151 26.02 -7.97 -7.19
CA ALA A 151 25.93 -6.65 -7.81
C ALA A 151 25.74 -5.58 -6.73
N ASN A 152 26.72 -4.70 -6.59
CA ASN A 152 26.54 -3.46 -5.84
C ASN A 152 25.83 -2.43 -6.71
N LEU A 153 25.10 -1.52 -6.07
CA LEU A 153 24.81 -0.21 -6.67
C LEU A 153 26.20 0.36 -7.02
N GLY A 154 26.59 0.33 -8.30
CA GLY A 154 27.97 0.58 -8.71
C GLY A 154 28.53 1.88 -8.13
N ILE A 155 29.87 1.99 -8.13
CA ILE A 155 30.84 3.02 -7.66
C ILE A 155 30.37 4.50 -7.49
N LEU A 156 29.16 4.87 -7.89
CA LEU A 156 28.49 6.15 -7.64
C LEU A 156 28.00 6.36 -6.20
N MET A 157 27.96 5.35 -5.32
CA MET A 157 27.67 5.56 -3.89
C MET A 157 28.55 4.67 -3.00
N ASN A 158 29.40 5.29 -2.16
CA ASN A 158 30.00 4.62 -1.00
C ASN A 158 28.89 4.36 0.03
N THR A 159 28.14 3.27 -0.14
CA THR A 159 27.07 2.93 0.80
C THR A 159 27.57 2.10 1.99
N THR A 160 27.00 2.35 3.17
CA THR A 160 27.23 1.51 4.34
C THR A 160 26.42 0.20 4.24
N PRO A 161 26.78 -0.86 4.99
CA PRO A 161 25.95 -2.07 5.07
C PRO A 161 24.50 -1.79 5.48
N GLU A 162 24.27 -0.83 6.39
CA GLU A 162 22.94 -0.40 6.82
C GLU A 162 22.14 0.19 5.65
N GLN A 163 22.77 1.07 4.86
CA GLN A 163 22.17 1.66 3.67
C GLN A 163 21.81 0.59 2.63
N ASN A 164 22.68 -0.39 2.39
CA ASN A 164 22.42 -1.48 1.46
C ASN A 164 21.19 -2.31 1.86
N ILE A 165 21.06 -2.63 3.15
CA ILE A 165 19.88 -3.34 3.69
C ILE A 165 18.64 -2.48 3.52
N TYR A 166 18.70 -1.19 3.87
CA TYR A 166 17.59 -0.27 3.72
C TYR A 166 17.08 -0.22 2.27
N PHE A 167 17.97 0.06 1.31
CA PHE A 167 17.60 0.16 -0.10
C PHE A 167 17.02 -1.14 -0.64
N SER A 168 17.53 -2.31 -0.24
CA SER A 168 16.94 -3.60 -0.65
C SER A 168 15.48 -3.78 -0.19
N ASN A 169 15.09 -3.20 0.94
CA ASN A 169 13.72 -3.35 1.45
C ASN A 169 12.75 -2.34 0.83
N ILE A 170 13.22 -1.12 0.54
CA ILE A 170 12.37 -0.07 -0.03
C ILE A 170 12.33 -0.08 -1.56
N ASP A 171 13.32 -0.66 -2.25
CA ASP A 171 13.40 -0.64 -3.72
C ASP A 171 12.64 -1.79 -4.38
N TYR A 172 12.44 -2.93 -3.73
CA TYR A 172 11.79 -4.08 -4.36
C TYR A 172 10.28 -4.08 -4.16
N TRP A 173 9.56 -4.70 -5.07
CA TRP A 173 8.11 -4.85 -4.97
C TRP A 173 7.81 -6.03 -4.04
N THR A 174 6.88 -5.85 -3.13
CA THR A 174 6.39 -6.90 -2.23
C THR A 174 4.87 -6.94 -2.32
N HIS A 175 4.28 -8.13 -2.22
CA HIS A 175 2.84 -8.26 -2.30
C HIS A 175 2.31 -9.41 -1.45
N SER A 176 1.02 -9.39 -1.12
CA SER A 176 0.38 -10.51 -0.47
C SER A 176 -1.09 -10.57 -0.83
N TRP A 177 -1.59 -11.80 -0.92
CA TRP A 177 -2.99 -12.09 -1.15
C TRP A 177 -3.68 -12.43 0.16
N ILE A 178 -4.84 -11.82 0.38
CA ILE A 178 -5.68 -12.01 1.55
C ILE A 178 -7.05 -12.43 1.07
N ASP A 179 -7.47 -13.62 1.46
CA ASP A 179 -8.83 -14.10 1.22
C ASP A 179 -9.72 -13.62 2.40
N TYR A 180 -10.73 -12.81 2.10
CA TYR A 180 -11.58 -12.16 3.08
C TYR A 180 -13.06 -12.45 2.81
N GLN A 181 -13.72 -13.06 3.79
CA GLN A 181 -15.16 -13.28 3.75
C GLN A 181 -15.89 -12.06 4.29
N LEU A 182 -16.74 -11.47 3.44
CA LEU A 182 -17.63 -10.38 3.81
C LEU A 182 -18.69 -10.88 4.77
N LYS A 183 -18.92 -10.08 5.81
CA LYS A 183 -19.97 -10.28 6.81
C LYS A 183 -21.23 -9.49 6.46
#